data_AF-A0A2V6WHY1-F1
#
_entry.id   AF-A0A2V6WHY1-F1
#
_cell.length_a   1.000
_cell.length_b   1.000
_cell.length_c   1.000
_cell.angle_alpha   90.00
_cell.angle_beta   90.00
_cell.angle_gamma   90.00
#
_symmetry.space_group_name_H-M   'P 1'
#
loop_
_entity.id
_entity.type
_entity.pdbx_description
1 polymer ?
#
loop_
_entity_poly.entity_id
_entity_poly.type
_entity_poly.pdbx_seq_one_letter_code
_entity_poly.pdbx_strand_id
1 'polypeptide(L)' 'MVDVKGFQEETAESVAKRIRRVLNVCPAEKLTLNPDCGFGWSPRYMCNQKLTGLAAGAKLVRSELTGKK' A
#
# COMPACT_ATOMS: atom_id res chain seq x y z
N MET A 1 -3.25 -0.01 1.13
CA MET A 1 -4.11 -1.18 1.37
C MET A 1 -3.96 -2.13 0.20
N VAL A 2 -3.86 -3.42 0.51
CA VAL A 2 -3.61 -4.52 -0.43
C VAL A 2 -4.70 -5.55 -0.21
N ASP A 3 -5.48 -5.82 -1.26
CA ASP A 3 -6.45 -6.91 -1.22
C ASP A 3 -5.71 -8.26 -1.31
N VAL A 4 -5.94 -9.10 -0.30
CA VAL A 4 -5.34 -10.43 -0.18
C VAL A 4 -6.18 -11.54 -0.81
N LYS A 5 -7.45 -11.27 -1.16
CA LYS A 5 -8.36 -12.22 -1.80
C LYS A 5 -8.36 -12.08 -3.32
N GLY A 6 -8.06 -10.89 -3.83
CA GLY A 6 -7.94 -10.64 -5.26
C GLY A 6 -6.62 -11.13 -5.85
N PHE A 7 -6.66 -11.64 -7.08
CA PHE A 7 -5.47 -12.02 -7.85
C PHE A 7 -4.78 -10.82 -8.52
N GLN A 8 -5.42 -9.66 -8.51
CA GLN A 8 -4.91 -8.44 -9.13
C GLN A 8 -3.66 -7.94 -8.41
N GLU A 9 -2.62 -7.59 -9.17
CA GLU A 9 -1.46 -6.89 -8.64
C GLU A 9 -1.84 -5.49 -8.17
N GLU A 10 -1.27 -5.07 -7.04
CA GLU A 10 -1.49 -3.73 -6.50
C GLU A 10 -0.41 -2.79 -7.01
N THR A 11 -0.74 -1.91 -7.95
CA THR A 11 0.23 -0.94 -8.46
C THR A 11 0.54 0.15 -7.42
N ALA A 12 1.70 0.79 -7.55
CA ALA A 12 2.11 1.86 -6.65
C ALA A 12 1.09 3.03 -6.65
N GLU A 13 0.55 3.37 -7.80
CA GLU A 13 -0.43 4.45 -7.99
C GLU A 13 -1.78 4.11 -7.35
N SER A 14 -2.23 2.86 -7.49
CA SER A 14 -3.46 2.37 -6.88
C SER A 14 -3.36 2.43 -5.35
N VAL A 15 -2.24 1.93 -4.80
CA VAL A 15 -1.97 2.00 -3.37
C VAL A 15 -1.89 3.46 -2.90
N ALA A 16 -1.13 4.32 -3.60
CA ALA A 16 -0.98 5.73 -3.25
C ALA A 16 -2.32 6.47 -3.23
N LYS A 17 -3.20 6.21 -4.21
CA LYS A 17 -4.56 6.76 -4.24
C LYS A 17 -5.35 6.39 -2.99
N ARG A 18 -5.26 5.13 -2.53
CA ARG A 18 -5.92 4.68 -1.30
C ARG A 18 -5.31 5.33 -0.05
N ILE A 19 -3.99 5.44 0.02
CA ILE A 19 -3.31 6.12 1.14
C ILE A 19 -3.78 7.58 1.25
N ARG A 20 -3.78 8.35 0.14
CA ARG A 20 -4.25 9.74 0.14
C ARG A 20 -5.69 9.87 0.61
N ARG A 21 -6.56 8.93 0.26
CA ARG A 21 -7.94 8.90 0.77
C ARG A 21 -7.99 8.75 2.29
N VAL A 22 -7.15 7.89 2.88
CA VAL A 22 -7.10 7.70 4.33
C VAL A 22 -6.50 8.92 5.05
N LEU A 23 -5.52 9.58 4.43
CA LEU A 23 -4.91 10.80 5.00
C LEU A 23 -5.89 11.97 5.16
N ASN A 24 -7.03 11.96 4.46
CA ASN A 24 -8.09 12.95 4.65
C ASN A 24 -8.81 12.82 6.02
N VAL A 25 -8.68 11.67 6.70
CA VAL A 25 -9.39 11.37 7.95
C VAL A 25 -8.47 10.86 9.06
N CYS A 26 -7.23 10.48 8.74
CA CYS A 26 -6.24 9.98 9.70
C CYS A 26 -4.91 10.72 9.48
N PRO A 27 -4.31 11.35 10.52
CA PRO A 27 -3.04 12.02 10.38
C PRO A 27 -1.92 11.04 10.05
N ALA A 28 -0.94 11.50 9.28
CA ALA A 28 0.13 10.65 8.75
C ALA A 28 0.94 9.96 9.86
N GLU A 29 1.18 10.61 11.00
CA GLU A 29 1.93 10.02 12.11
C GLU A 29 1.22 8.83 12.80
N LYS A 30 -0.10 8.67 12.60
CA LYS A 30 -0.90 7.57 13.17
C LYS A 30 -1.24 6.49 12.15
N LEU A 31 -0.88 6.68 10.88
CA LEU A 31 -1.23 5.76 9.80
C LEU A 31 -0.16 4.68 9.62
N THR A 32 -0.54 3.43 9.89
CA THR A 32 0.25 2.25 9.51
C THR A 32 -0.32 1.63 8.23
N LEU A 33 0.56 1.13 7.37
CA LEU A 33 0.18 0.49 6.11
C LEU A 33 0.49 -1.00 6.17
N ASN A 34 -0.55 -1.82 6.02
CA ASN A 34 -0.47 -3.27 5.97
C ASN A 34 -1.42 -3.82 4.90
N PRO A 35 -1.27 -5.10 4.51
CA PRO A 35 -2.29 -5.83 3.78
C PRO A 35 -3.56 -6.01 4.62
N ASP A 36 -4.70 -6.22 3.95
CA ASP A 36 -6.01 -6.33 4.62
C ASP A 36 -6.06 -7.50 5.62
N CYS A 37 -5.34 -8.59 5.33
CA CYS A 37 -5.15 -9.73 6.24
C CYS A 37 -3.83 -10.47 5.93
N GLY A 38 -3.67 -11.68 6.43
CA GLY A 38 -2.54 -12.55 6.11
C GLY A 38 -2.65 -13.19 4.72
N PHE A 39 -1.51 -13.44 4.10
CA PHE A 39 -1.39 -14.14 2.81
C PHE A 39 -1.48 -15.68 2.94
N GLY A 40 -2.32 -16.19 3.83
CA GLY A 40 -2.37 -17.63 4.14
C GLY A 40 -2.73 -18.53 2.94
N TRP A 41 -3.44 -17.98 1.95
CA TRP A 41 -3.93 -18.70 0.78
C TRP A 41 -3.25 -18.26 -0.53
N SER A 42 -2.47 -17.18 -0.52
CA SER A 42 -1.94 -16.57 -1.73
C SER A 42 -0.59 -17.18 -2.13
N PRO A 43 -0.35 -17.45 -3.43
CA PRO A 43 0.96 -17.89 -3.90
C PRO A 43 2.05 -16.87 -3.56
N ARG A 44 3.22 -17.34 -3.11
CA ARG A 44 4.27 -16.46 -2.57
C ARG A 44 4.76 -15.40 -3.54
N TYR A 45 4.82 -15.70 -4.84
CA TYR A 45 5.21 -14.72 -5.87
C TYR A 45 4.24 -13.54 -5.94
N MET A 46 2.93 -13.81 -5.82
CA MET A 46 1.89 -12.79 -5.83
C MET A 46 1.95 -11.93 -4.58
N CYS A 47 2.24 -12.53 -3.42
CA CYS A 47 2.46 -11.80 -2.18
C CYS A 47 3.63 -10.82 -2.31
N ASN A 48 4.73 -11.25 -2.92
CA ASN A 48 5.90 -10.41 -3.13
C ASN A 48 5.58 -9.22 -4.05
N GLN A 49 4.84 -9.44 -5.15
CA GLN A 49 4.39 -8.37 -6.04
C GLN A 49 3.50 -7.36 -5.32
N LYS A 50 2.48 -7.84 -4.59
CA LYS A 50 1.56 -6.98 -3.83
C LYS A 50 2.28 -6.17 -2.73
N LEU A 51 3.22 -6.78 -2.01
CA LEU A 51 4.03 -6.10 -1.00
C LEU A 51 4.98 -5.08 -1.63
N THR A 52 5.52 -5.37 -2.81
CA THR A 52 6.34 -4.42 -3.57
C THR A 52 5.53 -3.20 -3.97
N GLY A 53 4.31 -3.41 -4.47
CA GLY A 53 3.35 -2.35 -4.76
C GLY A 53 2.98 -1.51 -3.53
N LEU A 54 2.76 -2.16 -2.39
CA LEU A 54 2.48 -1.48 -1.12
C LEU A 54 3.64 -0.57 -0.71
N ALA A 55 4.86 -1.09 -0.72
CA ALA A 55 6.07 -0.34 -0.36
C ALA A 55 6.34 0.82 -1.34
N ALA A 56 6.17 0.59 -2.64
CA ALA A 56 6.34 1.61 -3.67
C ALA A 56 5.30 2.73 -3.51
N GLY A 57 4.02 2.40 -3.33
CA GLY A 57 2.96 3.39 -3.09
C GLY A 57 3.18 4.19 -1.81
N ALA A 58 3.64 3.54 -0.74
CA ALA A 58 4.02 4.21 0.51
C ALA A 58 5.19 5.18 0.32
N LYS A 59 6.21 4.79 -0.44
CA LYS A 59 7.36 5.64 -0.77
C LYS A 59 6.92 6.89 -1.54
N LEU A 60 6.06 6.75 -2.55
CA LEU A 60 5.53 7.86 -3.33
C LEU A 60 4.85 8.91 -2.44
N VAL A 61 3.90 8.49 -1.61
CA VAL A 61 3.17 9.42 -0.73
C VAL A 61 4.10 10.02 0.33
N ARG A 62 5.08 9.26 0.83
CA ARG A 62 6.06 9.80 1.79
C ARG A 62 6.93 10.90 1.18
N SER A 63 7.36 10.73 -0.07
CA SER A 63 8.08 11.78 -0.81
C SER A 63 7.23 13.04 -0.98
N GLU A 64 5.94 12.89 -1.26
CA GLU A 64 5.00 14.02 -1.36
C GLU A 64 4.84 14.77 -0.02
N LEU A 65 4.71 14.03 1.09
CA LEU A 65 4.52 14.63 2.41
C LEU A 65 5.78 15.32 2.96
N THR A 66 6.96 14.80 2.61
CA THR A 66 8.23 15.30 3.16
C THR A 66 8.98 16.26 2.22
N GLY A 67 8.51 16.41 0.98
CA GLY A 67 9.18 17.17 -0.06
C GLY A 67 10.52 16.58 -0.52
N LYS A 68 10.87 15.36 -0.08
CA LYS A 68 12.13 14.68 -0.45
C LYS A 68 11.88 13.72 -1.62
N LYS A 69 12.48 14.03 -2.77
CA LYS A 69 12.58 13.12 -3.92
C LYS A 69 13.70 12.09 -3.69
#